data_AF-A0A940CPW4-F1
#
_entry.id   AF-A0A940CPW4-F1
#
_cell.length_a   1.000
_cell.length_b   1.000
_cell.length_c   1.000
_cell.angle_alpha   90.00
_cell.angle_beta   90.00
_cell.angle_gamma   90.00
#
_symmetry.space_group_name_H-M   'P 1'
#
loop_
_entity.id
_entity.type
_entity.pdbx_description
1 polymer ?
#
loop_
_entity_poly.entity_id
_entity_poly.type
_entity_poly.pdbx_seq_one_letter_code
_entity_poly.pdbx_strand_id
1 'polypeptide(L)'
;MDGYRALAVAIIREVVRDISVGPRGDNRSAYLSALAFLRTPLFNSICDNLGMDSTVVKRKILQLSASKPGKAVKVKTKKPAWLAGNLRFWLDASPQNQKRKSG
;
A
#
# COMPACT_ATOMS: atom_id res chain seq x y z
N MET A 1 36.30 -10.88 8.83
CA MET A 1 35.27 -9.91 9.30
C MET A 1 33.90 -10.15 8.62
N ASP A 2 33.77 -11.13 7.70
CA ASP A 2 32.58 -11.31 6.86
C ASP A 2 31.36 -11.97 7.52
N GLY A 3 31.56 -12.69 8.63
CA GLY A 3 30.47 -13.39 9.34
C GLY A 3 29.37 -12.45 9.84
N TYR A 4 29.75 -11.27 10.33
CA TYR A 4 28.79 -10.26 10.80
C TYR A 4 27.95 -9.67 9.67
N ARG A 5 28.55 -9.55 8.47
CA ARG A 5 27.85 -9.05 7.28
C ARG A 5 26.84 -10.07 6.78
N ALA A 6 27.21 -11.36 6.75
CA ALA A 6 26.30 -12.45 6.39
C ALA A 6 25.10 -12.52 7.35
N LEU A 7 25.34 -12.40 8.66
CA LEU A 7 24.29 -12.36 9.67
C LEU A 7 23.36 -11.15 9.49
N ALA A 8 23.92 -9.96 9.30
CA ALA A 8 23.17 -8.74 9.04
C ALA A 8 22.24 -8.86 7.82
N VAL A 9 22.74 -9.45 6.73
CA VAL A 9 21.93 -9.74 5.53
C VAL A 9 20.83 -10.77 5.82
N ALA A 10 21.13 -11.82 6.58
CA ALA A 10 20.14 -12.84 6.95
C ALA A 10 18.99 -12.23 7.78
N ILE A 11 19.31 -11.39 8.76
CA ILE A 11 18.31 -10.69 9.59
C ILE A 11 17.40 -9.81 8.71
N ILE A 12 17.99 -8.99 7.83
CA ILE A 12 17.22 -8.12 6.92
C ILE A 12 16.30 -8.95 6.03
N ARG A 13 16.77 -10.08 5.50
CA ARG A 13 15.98 -10.98 4.65
C ARG A 13 14.78 -11.57 5.38
N GLU A 14 14.94 -11.97 6.63
CA GLU A 14 13.84 -12.52 7.43
C GLU A 14 12.77 -11.45 7.70
N VAL A 15 13.20 -10.24 8.09
CA VAL A 15 12.30 -9.10 8.32
C VAL A 15 11.51 -8.75 7.05
N VAL A 16 12.17 -8.76 5.89
CA VAL A 16 11.51 -8.57 4.59
C VAL A 16 10.47 -9.66 4.34
N ARG A 17 10.80 -10.92 4.61
CA ARG A 17 9.87 -12.04 4.42
C ARG A 17 8.63 -11.86 5.29
N ASP A 18 8.80 -11.66 6.59
CA ASP A 18 7.70 -11.52 7.56
C ASP A 18 6.75 -10.38 7.19
N ILE A 19 7.32 -9.23 6.81
CA ILE A 19 6.56 -8.04 6.41
C ILE A 19 5.86 -8.27 5.06
N SER A 20 6.55 -8.89 4.11
CA SER A 20 5.97 -9.18 2.80
C SER A 20 4.79 -10.12 2.90
N VAL A 21 4.80 -11.12 3.80
CA VAL A 21 3.69 -12.07 4.00
C VAL A 21 2.44 -11.36 4.52
N GLY A 22 2.60 -10.40 5.43
CA GLY A 22 1.52 -9.57 5.98
C GLY A 22 0.90 -10.14 7.26
N PRO A 23 -0.05 -9.42 7.91
CA PRO A 23 -0.50 -9.69 9.29
C PRO A 23 -1.55 -10.81 9.41
N ARG A 24 -1.60 -11.79 8.50
CA ARG A 24 -2.69 -12.78 8.43
C ARG A 24 -2.27 -14.15 8.97
N GLY A 25 -3.23 -14.84 9.61
CA GLY A 25 -3.06 -16.20 10.11
C GLY A 25 -1.89 -16.32 11.08
N ASP A 26 -1.15 -17.41 10.96
CA ASP A 26 -0.03 -17.75 11.85
C ASP A 26 1.16 -16.78 11.73
N ASN A 27 1.23 -15.97 10.66
CA ASN A 27 2.28 -14.98 10.46
C ASN A 27 2.06 -13.67 11.23
N ARG A 28 0.91 -13.50 11.90
CA ARG A 28 0.58 -12.22 12.56
C ARG A 28 1.63 -11.80 13.61
N SER A 29 2.11 -12.74 14.43
CA SER A 29 3.11 -12.47 15.46
C SER A 29 4.46 -12.08 14.86
N ALA A 30 4.93 -12.84 13.87
CA ALA A 30 6.17 -12.56 13.13
C ALA A 30 6.12 -11.19 12.45
N TYR A 31 5.01 -10.88 11.77
CA TYR A 31 4.78 -9.57 11.15
C TYR A 31 4.89 -8.41 12.16
N LEU A 32 4.24 -8.54 13.33
CA LEU A 32 4.28 -7.50 14.37
C LEU A 32 5.67 -7.35 14.98
N SER A 33 6.37 -8.47 15.19
CA SER A 33 7.75 -8.50 15.66
C SER A 33 8.68 -7.80 14.68
N ALA A 34 8.58 -8.11 13.38
CA ALA A 34 9.35 -7.47 12.32
C ALA A 34 9.07 -5.96 12.23
N LEU A 35 7.82 -5.53 12.37
CA LEU A 35 7.47 -4.10 12.44
C LEU A 35 8.07 -3.40 13.66
N ALA A 36 8.05 -4.05 14.82
CA ALA A 36 8.67 -3.51 16.02
C ALA A 36 10.18 -3.39 15.85
N PHE A 37 10.81 -4.41 15.25
CA PHE A 37 12.24 -4.45 14.98
C PHE A 37 12.70 -3.28 14.10
N LEU A 38 11.96 -2.92 13.05
CA LEU A 38 12.26 -1.76 12.20
C LEU A 38 12.36 -0.42 12.97
N ARG A 39 11.76 -0.34 14.16
CA ARG A 39 11.80 0.87 15.02
C ARG A 39 12.97 0.88 16.00
N THR A 40 13.72 -0.22 16.10
CA THR A 40 14.82 -0.33 17.05
C THR A 40 16.09 0.36 16.55
N PRO A 41 16.96 0.84 17.46
CA PRO A 41 18.30 1.30 17.10
C PRO A 41 19.15 0.20 16.45
N LEU A 42 18.93 -1.07 16.84
CA LEU A 42 19.66 -2.22 16.31
C LEU A 42 19.48 -2.36 14.79
N PHE A 43 18.27 -2.12 14.28
CA PHE A 43 18.05 -2.12 12.83
C PHE A 43 18.92 -1.06 12.12
N ASN A 44 19.03 0.14 12.70
CA ASN A 44 19.85 1.20 12.12
C ASN A 44 21.32 0.78 12.10
N SER A 45 21.83 0.22 13.20
CA SER A 45 23.21 -0.29 13.28
C SER A 45 23.49 -1.42 12.27
N ILE A 46 22.51 -2.29 12.00
CA ILE A 46 22.63 -3.32 10.96
C ILE A 46 22.70 -2.68 9.57
N CYS A 47 21.87 -1.67 9.29
CA CYS A 47 21.93 -0.94 8.02
C CYS A 47 23.28 -0.22 7.85
N ASP A 48 23.79 0.42 8.91
CA ASP A 48 25.08 1.12 8.90
C ASP A 48 26.23 0.15 8.62
N ASN A 49 26.23 -1.02 9.27
CA ASN A 49 27.20 -2.10 9.00
C ASN A 49 27.15 -2.61 7.55
N LEU A 50 26.02 -2.47 6.88
CA LEU A 50 25.85 -2.84 5.47
C LEU A 50 26.09 -1.68 4.51
N GLY A 51 26.35 -0.46 5.01
CA GLY A 51 26.51 0.74 4.19
C GLY A 51 25.20 1.20 3.53
N MET A 52 24.06 0.95 4.17
CA MET A 52 22.72 1.28 3.65
C MET A 52 22.03 2.37 4.48
N ASP A 53 21.29 3.26 3.82
CA ASP A 53 20.42 4.22 4.50
C ASP A 53 19.21 3.51 5.13
N SER A 54 19.15 3.50 6.47
CA SER A 54 18.10 2.82 7.21
C SER A 54 16.69 3.37 6.92
N THR A 55 16.54 4.65 6.60
CA THR A 55 15.25 5.28 6.27
C THR A 55 14.73 4.80 4.92
N VAL A 56 15.61 4.73 3.92
CA VAL A 56 15.30 4.21 2.59
C VAL A 56 14.94 2.73 2.67
N VAL A 57 15.71 1.94 3.43
CA VAL A 57 15.43 0.51 3.61
C VAL A 57 14.08 0.30 4.30
N LYS A 58 13.78 1.00 5.40
CA LYS A 58 12.47 0.94 6.07
C LYS A 58 11.33 1.25 5.11
N ARG A 59 11.45 2.32 4.33
CA ARG A 59 10.43 2.73 3.36
C ARG A 59 10.18 1.63 2.33
N LYS A 60 11.24 1.05 1.74
CA LYS A 60 11.12 -0.04 0.77
C LYS A 60 10.48 -1.28 1.39
N ILE A 61 10.89 -1.68 2.58
CA ILE A 61 10.33 -2.84 3.29
C ILE A 61 8.83 -2.66 3.53
N LEU A 62 8.41 -1.48 4.00
CA LEU A 62 6.99 -1.21 4.27
C LEU A 62 6.15 -1.13 2.99
N GLN A 63 6.72 -0.63 1.89
CA GLN A 63 6.05 -0.62 0.58
C GLN A 63 5.69 -2.04 0.10
N LEU A 64 6.54 -3.04 0.38
CA LEU A 64 6.28 -4.44 -0.01
C LEU A 64 5.01 -5.01 0.67
N SER A 65 4.73 -4.63 1.91
CA SER A 65 3.48 -5.00 2.61
C SER A 65 2.26 -4.30 2.00
N ALA A 66 2.40 -3.02 1.64
CA ALA A 66 1.32 -2.21 1.08
C ALA A 66 0.95 -2.58 -0.37
N SER A 67 1.91 -3.08 -1.16
CA SER A 67 1.71 -3.42 -2.58
C SER A 67 0.94 -4.72 -2.83
N LYS A 68 0.55 -5.46 -1.79
CA LYS A 68 -0.33 -6.62 -1.99
C LYS A 68 -1.73 -6.14 -2.33
N PRO A 69 -2.26 -6.43 -3.54
CA PRO A 69 -3.64 -6.11 -3.86
C PRO A 69 -4.50 -6.87 -2.86
N GLY A 70 -5.10 -6.16 -1.91
CA GLY A 70 -6.23 -6.70 -1.16
C GLY A 70 -7.21 -7.21 -2.19
N LYS A 71 -7.66 -8.47 -2.06
CA LYS A 71 -8.74 -9.01 -2.88
C LYS A 71 -9.76 -7.89 -3.02
N ALA A 72 -9.95 -7.37 -4.23
CA ALA A 72 -10.91 -6.32 -4.49
C ALA A 72 -12.22 -6.83 -3.91
N VAL A 73 -12.62 -6.26 -2.77
CA VAL A 73 -13.93 -6.54 -2.21
C VAL A 73 -14.86 -6.05 -3.30
N LYS A 74 -15.48 -6.98 -4.02
CA LYS A 74 -16.62 -6.68 -4.88
C LYS A 74 -17.69 -6.17 -3.91
N VAL A 75 -17.62 -4.88 -3.58
CA VAL A 75 -18.71 -4.17 -2.95
C VAL A 75 -19.82 -4.30 -3.98
N LYS A 76 -20.75 -5.22 -3.73
CA LYS A 76 -22.03 -5.21 -4.42
C LYS A 76 -22.68 -3.92 -3.98
N THR A 77 -22.42 -2.84 -4.73
CA THR A 77 -23.11 -1.58 -4.60
C THR A 77 -24.56 -1.89 -4.95
N LYS A 78 -25.38 -2.24 -3.95
CA LYS A 78 -26.82 -2.10 -4.07
C LYS A 78 -27.04 -0.61 -4.32
N LYS A 79 -27.24 -0.23 -5.58
CA LYS A 79 -27.64 1.12 -5.94
C LYS A 79 -28.86 1.46 -5.08
N PRO A 80 -28.82 2.52 -4.26
CA PRO A 80 -30.00 2.89 -3.50
C PRO A 80 -31.08 3.37 -4.49
N ALA A 81 -32.29 2.85 -4.35
CA ALA A 81 -33.40 3.03 -5.28
C ALA A 81 -33.79 4.51 -5.53
N TRP A 82 -33.38 5.43 -4.66
CA TRP A 82 -33.65 6.86 -4.81
C TRP A 82 -32.83 7.54 -5.93
N LEU A 83 -31.74 6.92 -6.40
CA LEU A 83 -30.97 7.43 -7.55
C LEU A 83 -31.64 7.16 -8.92
N ALA A 84 -32.68 6.32 -8.97
CA ALA A 84 -33.39 6.03 -10.21
C ALA A 84 -34.43 7.10 -10.60
N GLY A 85 -34.76 8.03 -9.69
CA GLY A 85 -35.86 8.98 -9.88
C GLY A 85 -35.50 10.34 -10.48
N ASN A 86 -34.22 10.74 -10.52
CA ASN A 86 -33.88 12.16 -10.70
C ASN A 86 -33.05 12.50 -11.95
N LEU A 87 -32.98 11.61 -12.95
CA LEU A 87 -32.30 11.90 -14.22
C LEU A 87 -33.16 12.63 -15.26
N ARG A 88 -34.48 12.78 -15.03
CA ARG A 88 -35.37 13.48 -15.98
C ARG A 88 -35.34 15.00 -15.82
N PHE A 89 -35.00 15.49 -14.63
CA PHE A 89 -35.03 16.93 -14.32
C PHE A 89 -33.84 17.71 -14.90
N TRP A 90 -32.70 17.04 -15.13
CA TRP A 90 -31.49 17.67 -15.67
C TRP A 90 -31.38 17.64 -17.20
N LEU A 91 -32.25 16.92 -17.92
CA LEU A 91 -32.18 16.84 -19.38
C LEU A 91 -32.92 17.98 -20.13
N ASP A 92 -33.74 18.79 -19.45
CA ASP A 92 -34.51 19.87 -20.08
C ASP A 92 -33.91 21.28 -19.85
N ALA A 93 -32.85 21.40 -19.05
CA ALA A 93 -32.22 22.68 -18.73
C ALA A 93 -30.90 22.87 -19.51
N SER A 94 -30.97 22.91 -20.84
CA SER A 94 -29.88 23.43 -21.67
C SER A 94 -30.41 24.40 -22.71
N PRO A 95 -30.25 25.72 -22.51
CA PRO A 95 -30.41 26.70 -23.58
C PRO A 95 -29.09 26.79 -24.35
N GLN A 96 -28.93 26.02 -25.43
CA GLN A 96 -27.85 26.26 -26.40
C GLN A 96 -28.31 27.22 -27.50
N ASN A 97 -27.92 28.46 -27.24
CA ASN A 97 -27.77 29.60 -28.12
C ASN A 97 -27.12 29.23 -29.48
N GLN A 98 -27.80 29.63 -30.56
CA GLN A 98 -27.25 30.44 -31.66
C GLN A 98 -25.88 30.02 -32.22
N LYS A 99 -25.87 29.41 -33.40
CA LYS A 99 -25.18 29.94 -34.59
C LYS A 99 -25.30 29.01 -35.81
N ARG A 100 -25.53 29.67 -36.96
CA ARG A 100 -24.97 29.48 -38.31
C ARG A 100 -26.02 29.21 -39.41
N LYS A 101 -26.16 30.24 -40.28
CA LYS A 101 -26.15 30.27 -41.77
C LYS A 101 -27.00 29.19 -42.47
N SER A 102 -27.83 29.48 -43.46
CA SER A 102 -27.57 30.27 -44.68
C SER A 102 -28.85 30.25 -45.53
N GLY A 103 -29.11 31.33 -46.27
CA GLY A 103 -30.19 31.47 -47.23
C GLY A 103 -30.45 32.94 -47.49
#